data_AF-A0A6L6PFU9-F1
#
_entry.id   AF-A0A6L6PFU9-F1
#
_cell.length_a   1.000
_cell.length_b   1.000
_cell.length_c   1.000
_cell.angle_alpha   90.00
_cell.angle_beta   90.00
_cell.angle_gamma   90.00
#
_symmetry.space_group_name_H-M   'P 1'
#
loop_
_entity.id
_entity.type
_entity.pdbx_description
1 polymer ?
#
loop_
_entity_poly.entity_id
_entity_poly.type
_entity_poly.pdbx_seq_one_letter_code
_entity_poly.pdbx_strand_id
1 'polypeptide(L)' 'MESKLDALLAAYSAGNTSRRELERATGLWFGEILSEMAFRHLPLPRVDTRVHFNEAQRRLFERVFG' A
#
# COMPACT_ATOMS: atom_id res chain seq x y z
N MET A 1 -9.61 -16.64 16.22
CA MET A 1 -10.55 -16.35 15.11
C MET A 1 -10.02 -15.10 14.46
N GLU A 2 -9.60 -15.19 13.20
CA GLU A 2 -9.14 -14.04 12.44
C GLU A 2 -10.35 -13.14 12.15
N SER A 3 -10.24 -11.83 12.44
CA SER A 3 -11.36 -10.91 12.28
C SER A 3 -11.56 -10.58 10.80
N LYS A 4 -12.78 -10.17 10.42
CA LYS A 4 -13.06 -9.71 9.05
C LYS A 4 -12.13 -8.56 8.62
N LEU A 5 -11.73 -7.72 9.57
CA LEU A 5 -10.77 -6.64 9.32
C LEU A 5 -9.38 -7.19 8.97
N ASP A 6 -8.91 -8.21 9.69
CA ASP A 6 -7.59 -8.82 9.45
C ASP A 6 -7.48 -9.37 8.02
N ALA A 7 -8.52 -10.08 7.56
CA ALA A 7 -8.57 -10.60 6.19
C ALA A 7 -8.53 -9.48 5.13
N LEU A 8 -9.23 -8.37 5.36
CA LEU A 8 -9.25 -7.22 4.45
C LEU A 8 -7.88 -6.51 4.41
N LEU A 9 -7.25 -6.32 5.57
CA LEU A 9 -5.92 -5.70 5.66
C LEU A 9 -4.84 -6.59 5.03
N ALA A 10 -4.92 -7.91 5.20
CA ALA A 10 -4.01 -8.86 4.56
C ALA A 10 -4.15 -8.84 3.03
N ALA A 11 -5.39 -8.83 2.51
CA ALA A 11 -5.65 -8.70 1.07
C ALA A 11 -5.08 -7.39 0.51
N TYR A 12 -5.20 -6.28 1.25
CA TYR A 12 -4.62 -4.99 0.86
C TYR A 12 -3.08 -5.00 0.88
N SER A 13 -2.48 -5.57 1.92
CA SER A 13 -1.02 -5.75 2.03
C SER A 13 -0.46 -6.55 0.86
N ALA A 14 -1.17 -7.59 0.43
CA ALA A 14 -0.80 -8.42 -0.71
C ALA A 14 -1.05 -7.74 -2.08
N GLY A 15 -1.65 -6.55 -2.13
CA GLY A 15 -1.99 -5.85 -3.37
C GLY A 15 -3.22 -6.40 -4.10
N ASN A 16 -4.00 -7.27 -3.44
CA ASN A 16 -5.21 -7.89 -4.02
C ASN A 16 -6.46 -6.99 -3.95
N THR A 17 -6.40 -5.90 -3.20
CA THR A 17 -7.46 -4.88 -3.18
C THR A 17 -6.84 -3.49 -3.21
N SER A 18 -7.57 -2.52 -3.72
CA SER A 18 -7.14 -1.12 -3.76
C SER A 18 -7.47 -0.40 -2.46
N ARG A 19 -6.76 0.71 -2.20
CA ARG A 19 -7.03 1.59 -1.06
C ARG A 19 -8.50 2.02 -1.00
N ARG A 20 -9.09 2.43 -2.14
CA ARG A 20 -10.49 2.91 -2.20
C ARG A 20 -11.51 1.82 -1.89
N GLU A 21 -11.22 0.56 -2.23
CA GLU A 21 -12.08 -0.58 -1.89
C GLU A 21 -12.01 -0.87 -0.40
N LEU A 22 -10.81 -0.85 0.18
CA LEU A 22 -10.61 -1.06 1.60
C LEU A 22 -11.27 0.05 2.45
N GLU A 23 -11.11 1.32 2.08
CA GLU A 23 -11.75 2.46 2.75
C GLU A 23 -13.28 2.31 2.74
N ARG A 24 -13.88 1.92 1.61
CA ARG A 24 -15.34 1.67 1.53
C ARG A 24 -15.79 0.47 2.35
N ALA A 25 -15.00 -0.60 2.41
CA ALA A 25 -15.34 -1.83 3.12
C ALA A 25 -15.21 -1.70 4.65
N THR A 26 -14.30 -0.85 5.12
CA THR A 26 -13.96 -0.71 6.55
C THR A 26 -14.46 0.58 7.18
N GLY A 27 -14.73 1.62 6.37
CA GLY A 27 -15.01 2.98 6.85
C GLY A 27 -13.77 3.72 7.35
N LEU A 28 -12.60 3.07 7.38
CA LEU A 28 -11.35 3.66 7.82
C LEU A 28 -10.75 4.57 6.75
N TRP A 29 -10.07 5.61 7.19
CA TRP A 29 -9.28 6.50 6.36
C TRP A 29 -7.89 5.89 6.13
N PHE A 30 -7.19 6.34 5.09
CA PHE A 30 -5.89 5.77 4.73
C PHE A 30 -4.87 5.75 5.90
N GLY A 31 -4.77 6.81 6.68
CA GLY A 31 -3.86 6.85 7.84
C GLY A 31 -4.21 5.82 8.92
N GLU A 32 -5.50 5.57 9.12
CA GLU A 32 -6.00 4.57 10.07
C GLU A 32 -5.72 3.16 9.56
N ILE A 33 -5.93 2.92 8.26
CA ILE A 33 -5.54 1.66 7.59
C ILE A 33 -4.06 1.37 7.83
N LEU A 34 -3.17 2.34 7.59
CA LEU A 34 -1.74 2.15 7.81
C LEU A 34 -1.39 1.86 9.27
N SER A 35 -2.09 2.52 10.20
CA SER A 35 -1.93 2.29 11.64
C SER A 35 -2.36 0.87 12.04
N GLU A 36 -3.51 0.42 11.56
CA GLU A 36 -4.04 -0.94 11.80
C GLU A 36 -3.13 -2.02 11.20
N MET A 37 -2.56 -1.77 10.01
CA MET A 37 -1.57 -2.66 9.39
C MET A 37 -0.28 -2.74 10.21
N ALA A 38 0.24 -1.60 10.65
CA ALA A 38 1.45 -1.53 11.46
C ALA A 38 1.27 -2.26 12.81
N PHE A 39 0.12 -2.06 13.47
CA PHE A 39 -0.24 -2.77 14.70
C PHE A 39 -0.25 -4.29 14.54
N ARG A 40 -0.63 -4.80 13.36
CA ARG A 40 -0.65 -6.23 13.03
C ARG A 40 0.65 -6.74 12.40
N HIS A 41 1.69 -5.91 12.34
CA HIS A 41 2.95 -6.23 11.69
C HIS A 41 2.79 -6.66 10.22
N LEU A 42 1.77 -6.15 9.53
CA LEU A 42 1.57 -6.39 8.10
C LEU A 42 2.51 -5.50 7.27
N PRO A 43 3.06 -6.01 6.16
CA PRO A 43 3.82 -5.19 5.22
C PRO A 43 3.00 -3.99 4.73
N LEU A 44 3.55 -2.80 4.91
CA LEU A 44 2.92 -1.58 4.39
C LEU A 44 2.96 -1.57 2.86
N PRO A 45 1.91 -1.06 2.20
CA PRO A 45 1.86 -0.97 0.75
C PRO A 45 3.05 -0.14 0.25
N ARG A 46 3.89 -0.74 -0.58
CA ARG A 46 4.98 -0.03 -1.26
C ARG A 46 4.42 0.52 -2.56
N VAL A 47 4.36 1.84 -2.67
CA VAL A 47 4.06 2.48 -3.94
C VAL A 47 5.34 2.52 -4.75
N ASP A 48 5.45 1.68 -5.78
CA ASP A 48 6.51 1.82 -6.77
C ASP A 48 6.22 3.04 -7.65
N THR A 49 6.81 4.17 -7.30
CA THR A 49 6.62 5.42 -8.03
C THR A 49 7.36 5.42 -9.38
N ARG A 50 8.28 4.46 -9.62
CA ARG A 50 9.07 4.39 -10.85
C ARG A 50 8.21 4.13 -12.09
N VAL A 51 7.05 3.50 -11.92
CA VAL A 51 6.08 3.26 -13.01
C VAL A 51 5.52 4.56 -13.59
N HIS A 52 5.59 5.66 -12.83
CA HIS A 52 5.12 6.98 -13.26
C HIS A 52 6.26 7.93 -13.64
N PHE A 53 7.51 7.46 -13.66
CA PHE A 53 8.63 8.29 -14.05
C PHE A 53 8.53 8.67 -15.53
N ASN A 54 8.62 9.96 -15.80
CA ASN A 54 8.91 10.43 -17.15
C ASN A 54 10.38 10.11 -17.51
N GLU A 55 10.76 10.35 -18.77
CA GLU A 55 12.08 9.99 -19.27
C GLU A 55 13.22 10.66 -18.50
N ALA A 56 13.08 11.95 -18.15
CA ALA A 56 14.08 12.70 -17.39
C ALA A 56 14.26 12.14 -15.96
N GLN A 57 13.16 11.82 -15.28
CA GLN A 57 13.17 11.22 -13.95
C GLN A 57 13.81 9.83 -13.96
N ARG A 58 13.52 9.03 -15.00
CA ARG A 58 14.11 7.69 -15.17
C ARG A 58 15.62 7.77 -15.35
N ARG A 59 16.10 8.61 -16.27
CA ARG A 59 17.54 8.83 -16.49
C ARG A 59 18.24 9.34 -15.23
N LEU A 60 17.61 10.26 -14.49
CA LEU A 60 18.17 10.76 -13.23
C LEU A 60 18.30 9.66 -12.19
N PHE A 61 17.26 8.83 -12.04
CA PHE A 61 17.26 7.71 -11.10
C PHE A 61 18.36 6.69 -11.44
N GLU A 62 18.45 6.27 -12.70
CA GLU A 62 19.50 5.34 -13.17
C GLU A 62 20.91 5.89 -12.93
N ARG A 63 21.13 7.18 -13.13
CA ARG A 63 22.44 7.80 -12.90
C ARG A 63 22.86 7.81 -11.42
N VAL A 64 21.91 7.92 -10.50
CA VAL A 64 22.20 8.10 -9.06
C VAL A 64 22.19 6.76 -8.31
N PHE A 65 21.32 5.83 -8.71
CA PHE A 65 21.05 4.59 -7.98
C PHE A 65 21.19 3.31 -8.83
N GLY A 66 21.45 3.43 -10.13
CA GLY A 66 21.61 2.30 -11.07
C GLY A 66 23.00 1.70 -11.09
#